data_AF-A0A8G1UDC6-F1
#
_entry.id   AF-A0A8G1UDC6-F1
#
_cell.length_a   1.000
_cell.length_b   1.000
_cell.length_c   1.000
_cell.angle_alpha   90.00
_cell.angle_beta   90.00
_cell.angle_gamma   90.00
#
_symmetry.space_group_name_H-M   'P 1'
#
loop_
_entity.id
_entity.type
_entity.pdbx_description
1 polymer ?
#
loop_
_entity_poly.entity_id
_entity_poly.type
_entity_poly.pdbx_seq_one_letter_code
_entity_poly.pdbx_strand_id
1 'polypeptide(L)'
;MDETGGAGAAGAGAGEVSVSTGAVGSGSDGEVGPGADERAALLADAQPYCLRHALALAGADALRLHGLAAPVHGTDLLLVTGEGPPLADLATGLAETLRAAGHYVQEPPGTARRRQLDFTVRKLPLAVELRREPLRHPPVLPVGATVPVAALDDVAALAVRTLCERALPADLYVLHALTARRREGELLALADAFDSGPDEDSTARTLADRLETAAALLPPEDPGTRRWAEAWAQDLRLDLLETTALADGLHDPYLEHLEPTESAEPAEPDPADGPATGPAGPPAGPPDDL
;
A
#
# COMPACT_ATOMS: atom_id res chain seq x y z
N MET A 1 46.93 -64.41 -41.17
CA MET A 1 48.35 -64.34 -40.76
C MET A 1 48.94 -63.15 -41.46
N ASP A 2 48.98 -62.00 -40.79
CA ASP A 2 50.22 -61.31 -40.45
C ASP A 2 49.89 -60.09 -39.58
N GLU A 3 50.52 -60.06 -38.41
CA GLU A 3 50.58 -58.93 -37.49
C GLU A 3 51.74 -58.02 -37.87
N THR A 4 51.60 -56.72 -37.55
CA THR A 4 52.62 -55.75 -37.11
C THR A 4 51.87 -54.40 -37.06
N GLY A 5 51.85 -53.57 -36.01
CA GLY A 5 52.70 -53.43 -34.83
C GLY A 5 53.29 -52.01 -34.81
N GLY A 6 52.85 -51.16 -33.86
CA GLY A 6 53.74 -50.16 -33.22
C GLY A 6 53.56 -48.65 -33.46
N ALA A 7 52.87 -48.00 -32.49
CA ALA A 7 53.32 -46.91 -31.58
C ALA A 7 53.84 -45.51 -32.04
N GLY A 8 53.42 -44.49 -31.27
CA GLY A 8 54.14 -43.23 -30.97
C GLY A 8 53.35 -41.95 -31.32
N ALA A 9 52.68 -41.21 -30.43
CA ALA A 9 53.06 -40.44 -29.23
C ALA A 9 53.23 -38.91 -29.48
N ALA A 10 52.61 -38.16 -28.56
CA ALA A 10 52.91 -36.79 -28.09
C ALA A 10 52.46 -35.55 -28.92
N GLY A 11 51.91 -34.56 -28.19
CA GLY A 11 51.84 -33.16 -28.65
C GLY A 11 50.76 -32.31 -27.99
N ALA A 12 51.02 -31.81 -26.78
CA ALA A 12 50.21 -30.82 -26.10
C ALA A 12 50.23 -29.45 -26.82
N GLY A 13 49.12 -28.71 -26.75
CA GLY A 13 49.02 -27.33 -27.19
C GLY A 13 47.94 -26.59 -26.41
N ALA A 14 48.37 -25.85 -25.39
CA ALA A 14 47.55 -24.91 -24.64
C ALA A 14 47.15 -23.72 -25.54
N GLY A 15 45.86 -23.43 -25.62
CA GLY A 15 45.33 -22.23 -26.25
C GLY A 15 44.86 -21.26 -25.18
N GLU A 16 45.67 -20.25 -24.89
CA GLU A 16 45.29 -19.06 -24.15
C GLU A 16 44.19 -18.32 -24.93
N VAL A 17 43.03 -18.12 -24.30
CA VAL A 17 42.01 -17.18 -24.82
C VAL A 17 42.09 -15.93 -23.96
N SER A 18 42.64 -14.89 -24.57
CA SER A 18 42.70 -13.52 -24.06
C SER A 18 41.30 -13.01 -23.72
N VAL A 19 41.09 -12.65 -22.45
CA VAL A 19 39.94 -11.87 -22.00
C VAL A 19 40.26 -10.40 -22.25
N SER A 20 39.74 -9.87 -23.35
CA SER A 20 39.70 -8.44 -23.63
C SER A 20 38.42 -7.87 -23.06
N THR A 21 38.56 -7.08 -21.99
CA THR A 21 37.58 -6.18 -21.41
C THR A 21 37.09 -5.18 -22.46
N GLY A 22 35.80 -5.25 -22.79
CA GLY A 22 35.07 -4.23 -23.54
C GLY A 22 33.93 -3.71 -22.68
N ALA A 23 34.09 -2.50 -22.16
CA ALA A 23 33.03 -1.75 -21.52
C ALA A 23 31.89 -1.48 -22.51
N VAL A 24 30.68 -1.85 -22.12
CA VAL A 24 29.41 -1.44 -22.74
C VAL A 24 28.54 -1.06 -21.54
N GLY A 25 28.34 0.21 -21.23
CA GLY A 25 27.52 1.11 -22.03
C GLY A 25 26.14 1.14 -21.36
N SER A 26 25.90 2.16 -20.55
CA SER A 26 24.59 2.43 -19.95
C SER A 26 23.51 2.47 -21.02
N GLY A 27 22.61 1.50 -20.96
CA GLY A 27 21.33 1.49 -21.66
C GLY A 27 20.29 1.05 -20.65
N SER A 28 19.63 1.99 -19.99
CA SER A 28 18.42 1.74 -19.23
C SER A 28 17.27 1.51 -20.21
N ASP A 29 17.30 0.37 -20.92
CA ASP A 29 16.11 -0.16 -21.54
C ASP A 29 15.25 -0.68 -20.38
N GLY A 30 14.31 0.16 -19.95
CA GLY A 30 13.36 -0.19 -18.90
C GLY A 30 12.72 -1.51 -19.29
N GLU A 31 12.99 -2.56 -18.50
CA GLU A 31 12.49 -3.90 -18.75
C GLU A 31 10.97 -3.85 -18.92
N VAL A 32 10.56 -3.91 -20.18
CA VAL A 32 9.18 -4.03 -20.60
C VAL A 32 8.76 -5.43 -20.15
N GLY A 33 8.27 -5.52 -18.91
CA GLY A 33 7.87 -6.80 -18.33
C GLY A 33 6.93 -7.56 -19.26
N PRO A 34 6.94 -8.91 -19.22
CA PRO A 34 6.20 -9.73 -20.16
C PRO A 34 4.73 -9.28 -20.27
N GLY A 35 4.19 -9.25 -21.49
CA GLY A 35 2.80 -8.89 -21.72
C GLY A 35 2.49 -7.39 -21.78
N ALA A 36 3.47 -6.49 -21.83
CA ALA A 36 3.21 -5.05 -21.84
C ALA A 36 2.43 -4.58 -23.08
N ASP A 37 2.77 -5.10 -24.25
CA ASP A 37 2.07 -4.80 -25.49
C ASP A 37 0.62 -5.31 -25.43
N GLU A 38 0.41 -6.49 -24.85
CA GLU A 38 -0.92 -7.07 -24.62
C GLU A 38 -1.73 -6.24 -23.62
N ARG A 39 -1.12 -5.76 -22.52
CA ARG A 39 -1.77 -4.85 -21.57
C ARG A 39 -2.14 -3.52 -22.23
N ALA A 40 -1.22 -2.94 -23.00
CA ALA A 40 -1.47 -1.69 -23.72
C ALA A 40 -2.60 -1.85 -24.75
N ALA A 41 -2.63 -2.95 -25.48
CA ALA A 41 -3.70 -3.27 -26.42
C ALA A 41 -5.06 -3.42 -25.69
N LEU A 42 -5.09 -4.17 -24.59
CA LEU A 42 -6.31 -4.34 -23.79
C LEU A 42 -6.84 -3.00 -23.26
N LEU A 43 -5.96 -2.13 -22.75
CA LEU A 43 -6.32 -0.80 -22.27
C LEU A 43 -6.80 0.12 -23.39
N ALA A 44 -6.21 0.03 -24.59
CA ALA A 44 -6.67 0.77 -25.75
C ALA A 44 -8.10 0.36 -26.15
N ASP A 45 -8.40 -0.94 -26.17
CA ASP A 45 -9.74 -1.45 -26.47
C ASP A 45 -10.76 -1.13 -25.36
N ALA A 46 -10.32 -1.10 -24.10
CA ALA A 46 -11.15 -0.72 -22.96
C ALA A 46 -11.42 0.80 -22.85
N GLN A 47 -10.62 1.63 -23.53
CA GLN A 47 -10.62 3.09 -23.36
C GLN A 47 -12.00 3.74 -23.44
N PRO A 48 -12.86 3.46 -24.44
CA PRO A 48 -14.16 4.11 -24.53
C PRO A 48 -15.04 3.84 -23.30
N TYR A 49 -14.95 2.63 -22.75
CA TYR A 49 -15.69 2.23 -21.58
C TYR A 49 -15.13 2.86 -20.31
N CYS A 50 -13.79 2.89 -20.16
CA CYS A 50 -13.13 3.52 -19.03
C CYS A 50 -13.46 5.01 -18.93
N LEU A 51 -13.45 5.73 -20.07
CA LEU A 51 -13.82 7.14 -20.13
C LEU A 51 -15.29 7.38 -19.76
N ARG A 52 -16.20 6.51 -20.22
CA ARG A 52 -17.64 6.64 -19.96
C ARG A 52 -18.00 6.40 -18.50
N HIS A 53 -17.32 5.46 -17.85
CA HIS A 53 -17.65 5.01 -16.50
C HIS A 53 -16.66 5.48 -15.43
N ALA A 54 -15.77 6.42 -15.77
CA ALA A 54 -14.72 6.93 -14.89
C ALA A 54 -13.91 5.80 -14.23
N LEU A 55 -13.58 4.75 -15.00
CA LEU A 55 -12.66 3.72 -14.55
C LEU A 55 -11.23 4.25 -14.73
N ALA A 56 -10.48 4.26 -13.63
CA ALA A 56 -9.11 4.73 -13.61
C ALA A 56 -8.14 3.57 -13.39
N LEU A 57 -7.04 3.56 -14.12
CA LEU A 57 -5.94 2.61 -13.93
C LEU A 57 -5.21 2.90 -12.63
N ALA A 58 -4.95 1.86 -11.85
CA ALA A 58 -4.19 1.89 -10.60
C ALA A 58 -3.13 0.76 -10.57
N GLY A 59 -2.50 0.55 -9.42
CA GLY A 59 -1.47 -0.47 -9.24
C GLY A 59 -0.15 -0.16 -9.96
N ALA A 60 0.62 -1.20 -10.28
CA ALA A 60 1.98 -1.07 -10.83
C ALA A 60 2.03 -0.32 -12.17
N ASP A 61 1.08 -0.57 -13.09
CA ASP A 61 1.03 0.13 -14.38
C ASP A 61 0.73 1.63 -14.20
N ALA A 62 -0.10 2.01 -13.23
CA ALA A 62 -0.31 3.43 -12.90
C ALA A 62 0.96 4.08 -12.34
N LEU A 63 1.70 3.40 -11.45
CA LEU A 63 2.97 3.90 -10.93
C LEU A 63 4.00 4.13 -12.05
N ARG A 64 4.05 3.24 -13.04
CA ARG A 64 4.90 3.41 -14.22
C ARG A 64 4.53 4.64 -15.04
N LEU A 65 3.23 4.88 -15.25
CA LEU A 65 2.74 6.09 -15.94
C LEU A 65 3.00 7.38 -15.13
N HIS A 66 3.09 7.28 -13.81
CA HIS A 66 3.57 8.35 -12.93
C HIS A 66 5.10 8.50 -12.92
N GLY A 67 5.83 7.63 -13.63
CA GLY A 67 7.29 7.66 -13.77
C GLY A 67 8.05 7.00 -12.61
N LEU A 68 7.44 6.03 -11.91
CA LEU A 68 8.13 5.19 -10.93
C LEU A 68 8.52 3.85 -11.55
N ALA A 69 9.67 3.32 -11.14
CA ALA A 69 10.17 2.01 -11.56
C ALA A 69 9.48 0.87 -10.77
N ALA A 70 8.15 0.78 -10.87
CA ALA A 70 7.41 -0.31 -10.23
C ALA A 70 7.54 -1.59 -11.05
N PRO A 71 7.95 -2.73 -10.47
CA PRO A 71 8.02 -3.98 -11.20
C PRO A 71 6.61 -4.55 -11.38
N VAL A 72 6.29 -4.94 -12.60
CA VAL A 72 5.04 -5.66 -12.89
C VAL A 72 5.34 -7.14 -12.73
N HIS A 73 4.92 -7.69 -11.59
CA HIS A 73 4.95 -9.12 -11.33
C HIS A 73 3.62 -9.71 -11.79
N GLY A 74 3.67 -10.57 -12.82
CA GLY A 74 2.48 -11.24 -13.34
C GLY A 74 1.50 -10.33 -14.09
N THR A 75 0.26 -10.78 -14.19
CA THR A 75 -0.79 -10.25 -15.09
C THR A 75 -2.05 -9.94 -14.32
N ASP A 76 -2.31 -8.69 -13.89
CA ASP A 76 -3.56 -8.41 -13.17
C ASP A 76 -4.21 -7.02 -13.34
N LEU A 77 -3.64 -6.05 -14.07
CA LEU A 77 -4.26 -4.74 -14.40
C LEU A 77 -5.38 -4.26 -13.46
N LEU A 78 -5.07 -3.36 -12.53
CA LEU A 78 -6.08 -2.85 -11.61
C LEU A 78 -6.82 -1.64 -12.19
N LEU A 79 -8.14 -1.74 -12.35
CA LEU A 79 -9.02 -0.59 -12.60
C LEU A 79 -9.87 -0.29 -11.36
N VAL A 80 -9.94 0.98 -11.00
CA VAL A 80 -10.66 1.47 -9.83
C VAL A 80 -11.71 2.50 -10.22
N THR A 81 -12.76 2.60 -9.42
CA THR A 81 -13.76 3.68 -9.54
C THR A 81 -14.26 4.12 -8.18
N GLY A 82 -14.50 5.42 -8.04
CA GLY A 82 -15.09 6.03 -6.85
C GLY A 82 -16.62 5.88 -6.80
N GLU A 83 -17.28 6.06 -7.96
CA GLU A 83 -18.73 6.23 -8.04
C GLU A 83 -19.34 5.43 -9.20
N GLY A 84 -20.63 5.63 -9.51
CA GLY A 84 -21.30 4.99 -10.64
C GLY A 84 -22.02 3.68 -10.33
N PRO A 85 -22.38 2.90 -11.38
CA PRO A 85 -23.19 1.70 -11.27
C PRO A 85 -22.58 0.61 -10.36
N PRO A 86 -23.37 -0.39 -9.93
CA PRO A 86 -22.85 -1.59 -9.27
C PRO A 86 -21.64 -2.17 -10.00
N LEU A 87 -20.65 -2.65 -9.24
CA LEU A 87 -19.40 -3.17 -9.79
C LEU A 87 -19.63 -4.40 -10.69
N ALA A 88 -20.70 -5.17 -10.44
CA ALA A 88 -21.11 -6.28 -11.31
C ALA A 88 -21.52 -5.78 -12.71
N ASP A 89 -22.33 -4.73 -12.78
CA ASP A 89 -22.76 -4.14 -14.05
C ASP A 89 -21.57 -3.54 -14.82
N LEU A 90 -20.64 -2.91 -14.09
CA LEU A 90 -19.40 -2.41 -14.66
C LEU A 90 -18.54 -3.53 -15.24
N ALA A 91 -18.43 -4.66 -14.53
CA ALA A 91 -17.68 -5.83 -14.98
C ALA A 91 -18.29 -6.44 -16.24
N THR A 92 -19.61 -6.64 -16.26
CA THR A 92 -20.32 -7.17 -17.42
C THR A 92 -20.18 -6.26 -18.64
N GLY A 93 -20.38 -4.95 -18.49
CA GLY A 93 -20.24 -4.01 -19.61
C GLY A 93 -18.80 -3.88 -20.13
N LEU A 94 -17.80 -3.98 -19.25
CA LEU A 94 -16.39 -4.04 -19.68
C LEU A 94 -16.10 -5.34 -20.45
N ALA A 95 -16.58 -6.47 -19.94
CA ALA A 95 -16.44 -7.77 -20.59
C ALA A 95 -17.12 -7.77 -21.97
N GLU A 96 -18.32 -7.21 -22.11
CA GLU A 96 -19.01 -7.04 -23.40
C GLU A 96 -18.23 -6.15 -24.36
N THR A 97 -17.71 -5.02 -23.88
CA THR A 97 -16.88 -4.10 -24.68
C THR A 97 -15.66 -4.83 -25.24
N LEU A 98 -14.96 -5.58 -24.40
CA LEU A 98 -13.75 -6.29 -24.78
C LEU A 98 -14.04 -7.52 -25.66
N ARG A 99 -15.18 -8.22 -25.45
CA ARG A 99 -15.67 -9.26 -26.37
C ARG A 99 -15.95 -8.69 -27.75
N ALA A 100 -16.56 -7.51 -27.84
CA ALA A 100 -16.81 -6.84 -29.11
C ALA A 100 -15.51 -6.44 -29.83
N ALA A 101 -14.43 -6.20 -29.09
CA ALA A 101 -13.08 -5.99 -29.62
C ALA A 101 -12.35 -7.30 -29.98
N GLY A 102 -12.96 -8.47 -29.75
CA GLY A 102 -12.42 -9.78 -30.13
C GLY A 102 -11.69 -10.53 -29.02
N HIS A 103 -11.72 -10.05 -27.77
CA HIS A 103 -11.10 -10.73 -26.63
C HIS A 103 -12.01 -11.85 -26.09
N TYR A 104 -11.41 -12.95 -25.67
CA TYR A 104 -12.11 -13.98 -24.90
C TYR A 104 -12.09 -13.60 -23.42
N VAL A 105 -13.27 -13.57 -22.78
CA VAL A 105 -13.44 -13.07 -21.40
C VAL A 105 -14.19 -14.08 -20.54
N GLN A 106 -13.61 -14.44 -19.41
CA GLN A 106 -14.25 -15.19 -18.33
C GLN A 106 -14.53 -14.28 -17.14
N GLU A 107 -15.70 -14.45 -16.53
CA GLU A 107 -16.18 -13.63 -15.42
C GLU A 107 -16.31 -14.52 -14.17
N PRO A 108 -15.21 -14.77 -13.44
CA PRO A 108 -15.29 -15.51 -12.18
C PRO A 108 -16.17 -14.78 -11.16
N PRO A 109 -16.73 -15.51 -10.17
CA PRO A 109 -17.47 -14.89 -9.07
C PRO A 109 -16.61 -13.87 -8.33
N GLY A 110 -17.23 -12.75 -7.93
CA GLY A 110 -16.58 -11.74 -7.11
C GLY A 110 -17.53 -11.15 -6.08
N THR A 111 -17.06 -10.13 -5.36
CA THR A 111 -17.80 -9.47 -4.29
C THR A 111 -18.44 -8.17 -4.79
N ALA A 112 -19.12 -7.44 -3.90
CA ALA A 112 -19.63 -6.11 -4.20
C ALA A 112 -18.52 -5.06 -4.39
N ARG A 113 -17.35 -5.27 -3.78
CA ARG A 113 -16.20 -4.33 -3.81
C ARG A 113 -15.08 -4.73 -4.74
N ARG A 114 -15.04 -6.00 -5.17
CA ARG A 114 -13.99 -6.56 -6.02
C ARG A 114 -14.58 -7.52 -7.05
N ARG A 115 -14.21 -7.35 -8.33
CA ARG A 115 -14.51 -8.29 -9.41
C ARG A 115 -13.22 -8.59 -10.16
N GLN A 116 -13.08 -9.82 -10.63
CA GLN A 116 -11.97 -10.21 -11.48
C GLN A 116 -12.53 -10.61 -12.84
N LEU A 117 -11.82 -10.23 -13.89
CA LEU A 117 -12.12 -10.58 -15.27
C LEU A 117 -10.87 -11.20 -15.86
N ASP A 118 -10.98 -12.43 -16.37
CA ASP A 118 -9.86 -13.13 -16.99
C ASP A 118 -10.01 -13.05 -18.52
N PHE A 119 -8.92 -12.68 -19.18
CA PHE A 119 -8.82 -12.42 -20.60
C PHE A 119 -7.76 -13.30 -21.22
N THR A 120 -7.88 -13.52 -22.53
CA THR A 120 -6.76 -14.03 -23.34
C THR A 120 -6.50 -13.06 -24.47
N VAL A 121 -5.37 -12.35 -24.38
CA VAL A 121 -4.92 -11.40 -25.41
C VAL A 121 -3.71 -12.00 -26.10
N ARG A 122 -3.82 -12.24 -27.42
CA ARG A 122 -2.71 -12.81 -28.22
C ARG A 122 -2.09 -14.09 -27.62
N LYS A 123 -2.92 -14.94 -27.00
CA LYS A 123 -2.54 -16.20 -26.30
C LYS A 123 -1.88 -16.00 -24.92
N LEU A 124 -1.78 -14.78 -24.41
CA LEU A 124 -1.37 -14.50 -23.05
C LEU A 124 -2.61 -14.39 -22.14
N PRO A 125 -2.72 -15.18 -21.06
CA PRO A 125 -3.73 -14.93 -20.05
C PRO A 125 -3.44 -13.60 -19.37
N LEU A 126 -4.48 -12.77 -19.21
CA LEU A 126 -4.43 -11.50 -18.51
C LEU A 126 -5.62 -11.42 -17.57
N ALA A 127 -5.46 -10.88 -16.39
CA ALA A 127 -6.58 -10.55 -15.55
C ALA A 127 -6.70 -9.03 -15.39
N VAL A 128 -7.93 -8.56 -15.23
CA VAL A 128 -8.25 -7.19 -14.81
C VAL A 128 -9.03 -7.30 -13.51
N GLU A 129 -8.47 -6.74 -12.45
CA GLU A 129 -9.20 -6.54 -11.21
C GLU A 129 -9.97 -5.22 -11.29
N LEU A 130 -11.28 -5.27 -11.02
CA LEU A 130 -12.11 -4.09 -10.80
C LEU A 130 -12.34 -3.91 -9.31
N ARG A 131 -12.08 -2.70 -8.80
CA ARG A 131 -12.39 -2.34 -7.41
C ARG A 131 -13.21 -1.07 -7.32
N ARG A 132 -14.07 -1.02 -6.29
CA ARG A 132 -14.72 0.23 -5.86
C ARG A 132 -14.00 0.78 -4.65
N GLU A 133 -13.44 1.98 -4.79
CA GLU A 133 -12.51 2.56 -3.81
C GLU A 133 -12.80 4.04 -3.56
N PRO A 134 -12.62 4.57 -2.33
CA PRO A 134 -12.93 5.95 -1.98
C PRO A 134 -11.84 6.91 -2.47
N LEU A 135 -11.68 7.02 -3.80
CA LEU A 135 -10.69 7.90 -4.43
C LEU A 135 -10.88 9.35 -3.97
N ARG A 136 -9.81 9.98 -3.48
CA ARG A 136 -9.88 11.33 -2.91
C ARG A 136 -9.55 12.41 -3.93
N HIS A 137 -8.91 12.02 -5.04
CA HIS A 137 -8.44 12.94 -6.06
C HIS A 137 -9.03 12.59 -7.43
N PRO A 138 -9.24 13.58 -8.31
CA PRO A 138 -9.67 13.32 -9.67
C PRO A 138 -8.61 12.49 -10.43
N PRO A 139 -9.00 11.55 -11.30
CA PRO A 139 -8.07 10.85 -12.18
C PRO A 139 -7.31 11.82 -13.08
N VAL A 140 -6.07 11.47 -13.39
CA VAL A 140 -5.18 12.20 -14.29
C VAL A 140 -4.97 11.43 -15.58
N LEU A 141 -4.47 12.10 -16.62
CA LEU A 141 -4.08 11.46 -17.88
C LEU A 141 -2.60 11.77 -18.18
N PRO A 142 -1.66 11.01 -17.60
CA PRO A 142 -0.22 11.18 -17.84
C PRO A 142 0.14 10.93 -19.31
N VAL A 143 1.31 11.42 -19.73
CA VAL A 143 1.84 11.16 -21.07
C VAL A 143 1.99 9.65 -21.28
N GLY A 144 1.47 9.14 -22.40
CA GLY A 144 1.49 7.71 -22.74
C GLY A 144 0.34 6.89 -22.14
N ALA A 145 -0.51 7.47 -21.31
CA ALA A 145 -1.71 6.80 -20.81
C ALA A 145 -2.82 6.76 -21.87
N THR A 146 -3.38 5.58 -22.12
CA THR A 146 -4.55 5.39 -23.00
C THR A 146 -5.87 5.57 -22.24
N VAL A 147 -5.88 5.29 -20.94
CA VAL A 147 -7.06 5.40 -20.05
C VAL A 147 -6.78 6.38 -18.91
N PRO A 148 -7.81 6.93 -18.23
CA PRO A 148 -7.60 7.69 -17.00
C PRO A 148 -6.77 6.89 -15.99
N VAL A 149 -5.90 7.55 -15.25
CA VAL A 149 -5.02 6.96 -14.24
C VAL A 149 -5.36 7.58 -12.90
N ALA A 150 -5.47 6.76 -11.85
CA ALA A 150 -5.70 7.28 -10.50
C ALA A 150 -4.55 8.22 -10.10
N ALA A 151 -4.87 9.26 -9.32
CA ALA A 151 -3.84 10.19 -8.84
C ALA A 151 -2.79 9.44 -8.02
N LEU A 152 -1.54 9.89 -8.04
CA LEU A 152 -0.42 9.19 -7.40
C LEU A 152 -0.68 8.91 -5.91
N ASP A 153 -1.28 9.87 -5.20
CA ASP A 153 -1.58 9.74 -3.77
C ASP A 153 -2.66 8.65 -3.52
N ASP A 154 -3.68 8.56 -4.37
CA ASP A 154 -4.67 7.49 -4.29
C ASP A 154 -4.07 6.13 -4.67
N VAL A 155 -3.19 6.07 -5.67
CA VAL A 155 -2.45 4.84 -6.03
C VAL A 155 -1.57 4.37 -4.88
N ALA A 156 -0.93 5.30 -4.15
CA ALA A 156 -0.09 4.99 -3.01
C ALA A 156 -0.92 4.41 -1.84
N ALA A 157 -2.05 5.04 -1.50
CA ALA A 157 -2.99 4.51 -0.50
C ALA A 157 -3.49 3.10 -0.88
N LEU A 158 -3.83 2.89 -2.15
CA LEU A 158 -4.26 1.59 -2.66
C LEU A 158 -3.16 0.52 -2.61
N ALA A 159 -1.89 0.89 -2.80
CA ALA A 159 -0.77 -0.05 -2.69
C ALA A 159 -0.63 -0.59 -1.26
N VAL A 160 -0.69 0.29 -0.25
CA VAL A 160 -0.68 -0.10 1.18
C VAL A 160 -1.86 -1.02 1.48
N ARG A 161 -3.06 -0.64 1.06
CA ARG A 161 -4.26 -1.45 1.29
C ARG A 161 -4.20 -2.81 0.59
N THR A 162 -3.68 -2.88 -0.63
CA THR A 162 -3.54 -4.14 -1.38
C THR A 162 -2.57 -5.08 -0.66
N LEU A 163 -1.46 -4.56 -0.15
CA LEU A 163 -0.55 -5.33 0.70
C LEU A 163 -1.25 -5.81 1.98
N CYS A 164 -2.03 -4.94 2.63
CA CYS A 164 -2.79 -5.31 3.83
C CYS A 164 -3.82 -6.42 3.58
N GLU A 165 -4.40 -6.48 2.39
CA GLU A 165 -5.40 -7.47 2.00
C GLU A 165 -4.79 -8.83 1.66
N ARG A 166 -3.62 -8.88 1.00
CA ARG A 166 -3.10 -10.13 0.40
C ARG A 166 -1.71 -10.58 0.86
N ALA A 167 -0.88 -9.68 1.39
CA ALA A 167 0.49 -9.97 1.82
C ALA A 167 1.39 -10.64 0.77
N LEU A 168 1.25 -10.27 -0.52
CA LEU A 168 2.03 -10.90 -1.59
C LEU A 168 3.36 -10.18 -1.84
N PRO A 169 4.45 -10.90 -2.21
CA PRO A 169 5.71 -10.29 -2.64
C PRO A 169 5.54 -9.23 -3.73
N ALA A 170 4.66 -9.47 -4.72
CA ALA A 170 4.36 -8.52 -5.78
C ALA A 170 3.85 -7.18 -5.25
N ASP A 171 2.97 -7.21 -4.23
CA ASP A 171 2.43 -6.00 -3.59
C ASP A 171 3.50 -5.27 -2.80
N LEU A 172 4.40 -6.03 -2.15
CA LEU A 172 5.52 -5.47 -1.40
C LEU A 172 6.50 -4.73 -2.33
N TYR A 173 6.78 -5.29 -3.51
CA TYR A 173 7.61 -4.61 -4.51
C TYR A 173 6.99 -3.31 -5.01
N VAL A 174 5.68 -3.30 -5.26
CA VAL A 174 4.94 -2.10 -5.67
C VAL A 174 5.01 -1.03 -4.58
N LEU A 175 4.81 -1.42 -3.33
CA LEU A 175 4.89 -0.52 -2.18
C LEU A 175 6.32 0.01 -1.99
N HIS A 176 7.34 -0.85 -2.09
CA HIS A 176 8.73 -0.42 -1.98
C HIS A 176 9.11 0.55 -3.10
N ALA A 177 8.61 0.37 -4.33
CA ALA A 177 8.89 1.31 -5.41
C ALA A 177 8.39 2.75 -5.13
N LEU A 178 7.35 2.92 -4.30
CA LEU A 178 6.86 4.24 -3.90
C LEU A 178 7.83 4.99 -2.98
N THR A 179 8.75 4.31 -2.30
CA THR A 179 9.71 4.96 -1.40
C THR A 179 10.73 5.82 -2.13
N ALA A 180 10.82 5.68 -3.46
CA ALA A 180 11.57 6.60 -4.31
C ALA A 180 10.98 8.04 -4.32
N ARG A 181 9.73 8.23 -3.90
CA ARG A 181 9.04 9.53 -3.91
C ARG A 181 8.28 9.88 -2.64
N ARG A 182 7.97 8.91 -1.80
CA ARG A 182 7.17 9.07 -0.59
C ARG A 182 7.88 8.43 0.58
N ARG A 183 7.75 9.05 1.76
CA ARG A 183 8.23 8.42 3.00
C ARG A 183 7.19 7.43 3.52
N GLU A 184 7.63 6.46 4.29
CA GLU A 184 6.81 5.44 4.93
C GLU A 184 5.63 6.03 5.71
N GLY A 185 5.90 7.07 6.52
CA GLY A 185 4.84 7.78 7.26
C GLY A 185 3.81 8.49 6.37
N GLU A 186 4.23 8.97 5.18
CA GLU A 186 3.29 9.56 4.21
C GLU A 186 2.42 8.47 3.57
N LEU A 187 2.98 7.30 3.29
CA LEU A 187 2.22 6.15 2.76
C LEU A 187 1.17 5.66 3.76
N LEU A 188 1.53 5.60 5.05
CA LEU A 188 0.59 5.25 6.11
C LEU A 188 -0.54 6.29 6.23
N ALA A 189 -0.22 7.58 6.30
CA ALA A 189 -1.22 8.64 6.41
C ALA A 189 -2.18 8.69 5.19
N LEU A 190 -1.69 8.40 3.99
CA LEU A 190 -2.52 8.29 2.79
C LEU A 190 -3.47 7.10 2.86
N ALA A 191 -3.00 5.96 3.37
CA ALA A 191 -3.80 4.75 3.55
C ALA A 191 -4.85 4.90 4.65
N ASP A 192 -4.51 5.55 5.77
CA ASP A 192 -5.46 5.83 6.85
C ASP A 192 -6.62 6.69 6.39
N ALA A 193 -6.38 7.62 5.47
CA ALA A 193 -7.45 8.42 4.89
C ALA A 193 -8.45 7.64 4.01
N PHE A 194 -8.13 6.39 3.64
CA PHE A 194 -9.05 5.47 2.98
C PHE A 194 -9.86 4.65 3.98
N ASP A 195 -9.39 4.54 5.22
CA ASP A 195 -10.13 3.92 6.30
C ASP A 195 -11.11 4.95 6.88
N SER A 196 -12.37 4.58 6.94
CA SER A 196 -13.42 5.38 7.58
C SER A 196 -14.01 4.65 8.78
N GLY A 197 -13.34 3.56 9.21
CA GLY A 197 -13.72 2.78 10.37
C GLY A 197 -13.47 3.53 11.68
N PRO A 198 -14.18 3.17 12.77
CA PRO A 198 -14.00 3.78 14.09
C PRO A 198 -12.71 3.33 14.80
N ASP A 199 -12.01 2.33 14.26
CA ASP A 199 -10.79 1.77 14.85
C ASP A 199 -9.56 2.51 14.31
N GLU A 200 -9.22 3.62 14.98
CA GLU A 200 -7.91 4.27 14.83
C GLU A 200 -6.80 3.21 15.09
N ASP A 201 -5.72 3.24 14.29
CA ASP A 201 -4.58 2.29 14.29
C ASP A 201 -4.80 0.88 13.69
N SER A 202 -5.97 0.58 13.10
CA SER A 202 -6.21 -0.74 12.48
C SER A 202 -5.25 -1.02 11.30
N THR A 203 -4.95 0.01 10.51
CA THR A 203 -4.09 -0.06 9.32
C THR A 203 -2.64 -0.27 9.70
N ALA A 204 -2.09 0.50 10.64
CA ALA A 204 -0.69 0.37 11.07
C ALA A 204 -0.39 -1.04 11.60
N ARG A 205 -1.26 -1.58 12.46
CA ARG A 205 -1.13 -2.94 13.00
C ARG A 205 -1.19 -4.00 11.90
N THR A 206 -2.19 -3.89 11.02
CA THR A 206 -2.34 -4.81 9.90
C THR A 206 -1.13 -4.75 8.96
N LEU A 207 -0.64 -3.55 8.67
CA LEU A 207 0.48 -3.33 7.77
C LEU A 207 1.77 -3.96 8.30
N ALA A 208 2.06 -3.81 9.59
CA ALA A 208 3.24 -4.42 10.22
C ALA A 208 3.29 -5.95 10.01
N ASP A 209 2.18 -6.64 10.30
CA ASP A 209 2.10 -8.09 10.14
C ASP A 209 2.19 -8.51 8.66
N ARG A 210 1.65 -7.69 7.75
CA ARG A 210 1.58 -7.97 6.32
C ARG A 210 2.91 -7.71 5.61
N LEU A 211 3.68 -6.71 6.05
CA LEU A 211 5.04 -6.45 5.62
C LEU A 211 5.94 -7.66 5.93
N GLU A 212 5.90 -8.18 7.16
CA GLU A 212 6.68 -9.37 7.54
C GLU A 212 6.26 -10.61 6.75
N THR A 213 4.95 -10.84 6.63
CA THR A 213 4.42 -11.98 5.87
C THR A 213 4.91 -11.95 4.43
N ALA A 214 4.82 -10.79 3.76
CA ALA A 214 5.28 -10.64 2.38
C ALA A 214 6.81 -10.73 2.27
N ALA A 215 7.56 -10.18 3.23
CA ALA A 215 9.01 -10.22 3.26
C ALA A 215 9.57 -11.64 3.42
N ALA A 216 8.89 -12.47 4.21
CA ALA A 216 9.22 -13.89 4.39
C ALA A 216 9.01 -14.72 3.11
N LEU A 217 8.14 -14.26 2.21
CA LEU A 217 7.86 -14.90 0.92
C LEU A 217 8.75 -14.39 -0.22
N LEU A 218 9.59 -13.37 0.03
CA LEU A 218 10.51 -12.86 -0.99
C LEU A 218 11.59 -13.90 -1.34
N PRO A 219 12.05 -13.93 -2.60
CA PRO A 219 13.19 -14.75 -3.00
C PRO A 219 14.50 -14.23 -2.34
N PRO A 220 15.51 -15.08 -2.10
CA PRO A 220 16.73 -14.69 -1.38
C PRO A 220 17.57 -13.63 -2.11
N GLU A 221 17.40 -13.47 -3.42
CA GLU A 221 18.17 -12.59 -4.30
C GLU A 221 17.88 -11.09 -4.10
N ASP A 222 16.82 -10.73 -3.36
CA ASP A 222 16.52 -9.34 -3.02
C ASP A 222 16.53 -9.07 -1.50
N PRO A 223 17.73 -9.02 -0.88
CA PRO A 223 17.85 -8.66 0.52
C PRO A 223 17.56 -7.17 0.77
N GLY A 224 17.42 -6.34 -0.26
CA GLY A 224 17.12 -4.91 -0.13
C GLY A 224 15.68 -4.70 0.32
N THR A 225 14.73 -5.18 -0.49
CA THR A 225 13.29 -5.06 -0.20
C THR A 225 12.93 -5.81 1.08
N ARG A 226 13.54 -6.98 1.35
CA ARG A 226 13.30 -7.72 2.59
C ARG A 226 13.67 -6.91 3.84
N ARG A 227 14.90 -6.40 3.89
CA ARG A 227 15.38 -5.63 5.06
C ARG A 227 14.59 -4.35 5.27
N TRP A 228 14.21 -3.67 4.18
CA TRP A 228 13.36 -2.49 4.25
C TRP A 228 11.99 -2.83 4.87
N ALA A 229 11.34 -3.89 4.40
CA ALA A 229 10.04 -4.30 4.90
C ALA A 229 10.08 -4.71 6.38
N GLU A 230 11.10 -5.48 6.78
CA GLU A 230 11.32 -5.89 8.17
C GLU A 230 11.59 -4.68 9.09
N ALA A 231 12.40 -3.72 8.64
CA ALA A 231 12.68 -2.50 9.39
C ALA A 231 11.41 -1.66 9.60
N TRP A 232 10.63 -1.42 8.54
CA TRP A 232 9.40 -0.65 8.65
C TRP A 232 8.35 -1.36 9.51
N ALA A 233 8.22 -2.68 9.39
CA ALA A 233 7.33 -3.46 10.25
C ALA A 233 7.72 -3.36 11.74
N GLN A 234 9.02 -3.29 12.03
CA GLN A 234 9.51 -3.08 13.39
C GLN A 234 9.22 -1.67 13.90
N ASP A 235 9.45 -0.65 13.07
CA ASP A 235 9.16 0.75 13.42
C ASP A 235 7.66 0.92 13.74
N LEU A 236 6.77 0.39 12.90
CA LEU A 236 5.32 0.41 13.15
C LEU A 236 4.94 -0.25 14.49
N ARG A 237 5.63 -1.33 14.89
CA ARG A 237 5.36 -1.98 16.17
C ARG A 237 5.85 -1.18 17.36
N LEU A 238 6.99 -0.50 17.22
CA LEU A 238 7.48 0.41 18.25
C LEU A 238 6.51 1.59 18.42
N ASP A 239 6.05 2.17 17.32
CA ASP A 239 5.05 3.24 17.34
C ASP A 239 3.76 2.78 18.03
N LEU A 240 3.23 1.61 17.66
CA LEU A 240 2.03 1.04 18.29
C LEU A 240 2.21 0.78 19.80
N LEU A 241 3.40 0.38 20.26
CA LEU A 241 3.69 0.21 21.68
C LEU A 241 3.73 1.55 22.42
N GLU A 242 4.27 2.60 21.80
CA GLU A 242 4.26 3.95 22.37
C GLU A 242 2.83 4.51 22.48
N THR A 243 2.01 4.34 21.44
CA THR A 243 0.62 4.82 21.45
C THR A 243 -0.26 4.05 22.44
N THR A 244 -0.07 2.73 22.57
CA THR A 244 -0.82 1.92 23.55
C THR A 244 -0.39 2.21 24.99
N ALA A 245 0.89 2.47 25.26
CA ALA A 245 1.38 2.84 26.59
C ALA A 245 0.78 4.17 27.10
N LEU A 246 0.42 5.09 26.21
CA LEU A 246 -0.25 6.35 26.56
C LEU A 246 -1.76 6.18 26.80
N ALA A 247 -2.41 5.27 26.06
CA ALA A 247 -3.86 5.05 26.15
C ALA A 247 -4.29 4.32 27.44
N ASP A 248 -3.42 3.47 27.99
CA ASP A 248 -3.70 2.73 29.22
C ASP A 248 -3.49 3.56 30.50
N GLY A 249 -3.17 4.86 30.38
CA GLY A 249 -2.97 5.73 31.53
C GLY A 249 -1.90 5.17 32.46
N LEU A 250 -0.74 4.80 31.91
CA LEU A 250 0.34 4.17 32.65
C LEU A 250 0.73 5.08 33.83
N HIS A 251 0.22 4.70 34.99
CA HIS A 251 0.57 5.23 36.29
C HIS A 251 2.08 5.10 36.46
N ASP A 252 2.79 6.21 36.41
CA ASP A 252 4.21 6.26 36.74
C ASP A 252 4.34 6.30 38.28
N PRO A 253 4.71 5.17 38.93
CA PRO A 253 4.82 5.13 40.38
C PRO A 253 5.98 5.98 40.91
N TYR A 254 6.83 6.54 40.03
CA TYR A 254 7.95 7.39 40.42
C TYR A 254 7.62 8.89 40.39
N LEU A 255 6.43 9.27 39.91
CA LEU A 255 5.95 10.67 39.97
C LEU A 255 5.19 11.01 41.26
N GLU A 256 4.94 10.04 42.15
CA GLU A 256 4.19 10.25 43.40
C GLU A 256 4.94 11.03 44.50
N HIS A 257 6.23 11.32 44.31
CA HIS A 257 7.07 11.89 45.39
C HIS A 257 7.41 13.37 45.19
N LEU A 258 6.80 14.03 44.21
CA LEU A 258 7.04 15.45 43.91
C LEU A 258 5.75 16.28 44.07
N GLU A 259 5.00 16.05 45.14
CA GLU A 259 4.14 17.09 45.69
C GLU A 259 5.06 18.10 46.43
N PRO A 260 5.09 19.38 46.01
CA PRO A 260 5.77 20.41 46.79
C PRO A 260 4.99 20.59 48.09
N THR A 261 5.64 20.31 49.21
CA THR A 261 5.12 20.58 50.55
C THR A 261 5.08 22.09 50.75
N GLU A 262 4.04 22.73 50.22
CA GLU A 262 3.72 24.11 50.52
C GLU A 262 2.99 24.17 51.87
N SER A 263 3.60 24.91 52.80
CA SER A 263 2.94 25.65 53.88
C SER A 263 2.43 24.85 55.09
N ALA A 264 3.33 24.69 56.06
CA ALA A 264 2.96 24.64 57.47
C ALA A 264 3.86 25.61 58.28
N GLU A 265 3.54 26.91 58.23
CA GLU A 265 3.96 27.83 59.30
C GLU A 265 2.95 27.77 60.46
N PRO A 266 3.41 27.76 61.72
CA PRO A 266 2.54 27.59 62.88
C PRO A 266 1.89 28.90 63.32
N ALA A 267 0.61 28.82 63.72
CA ALA A 267 -0.18 29.91 64.26
C ALA A 267 0.23 30.30 65.69
N GLU A 268 0.36 31.61 65.96
CA GLU A 268 0.35 32.20 67.31
C GLU A 268 -1.10 32.37 67.84
N PRO A 269 -1.35 32.36 69.17
CA PRO A 269 -2.71 32.30 69.70
C PRO A 269 -3.27 33.59 70.36
N ASP A 270 -4.61 33.69 70.26
CA ASP A 270 -5.62 34.25 71.20
C ASP A 270 -5.82 35.79 71.30
N PRO A 271 -6.95 36.35 71.83
CA PRO A 271 -8.24 35.74 72.28
C PRO A 271 -9.56 36.47 71.90
N ALA A 272 -10.66 35.77 72.19
CA ALA A 272 -12.00 36.25 72.59
C ALA A 272 -12.84 37.03 71.57
N ASP A 273 -14.02 36.51 71.20
CA ASP A 273 -15.26 36.65 71.96
C ASP A 273 -16.35 35.78 71.30
N GLY A 274 -17.22 35.15 72.10
CA GLY A 274 -18.43 34.49 71.59
C GLY A 274 -19.58 35.50 71.44
N PRO A 275 -20.86 35.08 71.36
CA PRO A 275 -21.37 33.76 71.01
C PRO A 275 -22.58 33.82 70.03
N ALA A 276 -23.10 32.63 69.72
CA ALA A 276 -24.53 32.33 69.62
C ALA A 276 -25.27 32.39 68.26
N THR A 277 -26.20 31.43 68.18
CA THR A 277 -27.47 31.38 67.43
C THR A 277 -27.44 31.17 65.91
N GLY A 278 -27.55 29.89 65.53
CA GLY A 278 -28.84 29.31 65.12
C GLY A 278 -29.40 29.63 63.72
N PRO A 279 -30.28 28.77 63.18
CA PRO A 279 -30.30 28.43 61.76
C PRO A 279 -31.57 28.90 61.01
N ALA A 280 -31.62 28.56 59.71
CA ALA A 280 -32.78 28.41 58.81
C ALA A 280 -32.76 29.36 57.61
N GLY A 281 -32.80 28.76 56.41
CA GLY A 281 -32.72 29.45 55.12
C GLY A 281 -33.98 30.23 54.73
N PRO A 282 -34.01 30.74 53.49
CA PRO A 282 -35.30 30.89 52.81
C PRO A 282 -35.29 30.46 51.33
N PRO A 283 -36.50 30.22 50.79
CA PRO A 283 -36.74 29.87 49.39
C PRO A 283 -37.10 31.09 48.51
N ALA A 284 -37.18 30.79 47.20
CA ALA A 284 -38.07 31.35 46.17
C ALA A 284 -38.02 32.86 45.82
N GLY A 285 -37.38 33.10 44.66
CA GLY A 285 -37.85 33.84 43.48
C GLY A 285 -38.94 34.94 43.59
N PRO A 286 -38.72 36.13 43.00
CA PRO A 286 -39.73 37.17 42.86
C PRO A 286 -40.62 36.98 41.62
N PRO A 287 -41.85 37.50 41.61
CA PRO A 287 -42.59 37.78 40.38
C PRO A 287 -42.65 39.29 40.11
N ASP A 288 -42.40 39.69 38.86
CA ASP A 288 -42.71 41.03 38.36
C ASP A 288 -43.97 40.99 37.48
N ASP A 289 -44.95 41.78 37.92
CA ASP A 289 -45.90 42.65 37.20
C ASP A 289 -46.55 42.21 35.86
N LEU A 290 -47.86 41.88 35.93
CA LEU A 290 -48.99 42.80 35.57
C LEU A 290 -50.35 42.21 35.93
#